data_AF-A0A927TB84-F1
#
_entry.id   AF-A0A927TB84-F1
#
_cell.length_a   1.000
_cell.length_b   1.000
_cell.length_c   1.000
_cell.angle_alpha   90.00
_cell.angle_beta   90.00
_cell.angle_gamma   90.00
#
_symmetry.space_group_name_H-M   'P 1'
#
loop_
_entity.id
_entity.type
_entity.pdbx_description
1 polymer ?
#
loop_
_entity_poly.entity_id
_entity_poly.type
_entity_poly.pdbx_seq_one_letter_code
_entity_poly.pdbx_strand_id
1 'polypeptide(L)'
;MSHSIEELQEKIGYVFQDQSLLKQAITHSSYANERKVNKVPDYERIEFLGDAVLELVSSEYLYKEYPECKEGKLTKIRASLVCEQSLAFCADTIDLGQYLNLGKGEELTGGRHRASIIADVVEAIIGAIYLDSGFEEAKSFIHRLILSDIQEKQLFYDAKTILQELVQKEGHALRYDLVKEEGPEHNKVFYVDVYEEENYLASGSGHSKKLAEQHAAYAALLLRKSCI
;
A
#
# COMPACT_ATOMS: atom_id res chain seq x y z
N MET A 1 -22.49 5.54 4.37
CA MET A 1 -22.84 4.42 5.28
C MET A 1 -21.80 4.39 6.38
N SER A 2 -22.15 4.10 7.64
CA SER A 2 -21.09 3.91 8.66
C SER A 2 -20.49 2.53 8.45
N HIS A 3 -19.25 2.46 7.99
CA HIS A 3 -18.53 1.20 7.90
C HIS A 3 -18.29 0.64 9.30
N SER A 4 -18.54 -0.65 9.48
CA SER A 4 -18.51 -1.28 10.80
C SER A 4 -17.18 -1.99 11.05
N ILE A 5 -16.81 -2.14 12.31
CA ILE A 5 -15.59 -2.86 12.70
C ILE A 5 -15.69 -4.34 12.33
N GLU A 6 -16.89 -4.89 12.36
CA GLU A 6 -17.18 -6.25 11.95
C GLU A 6 -16.85 -6.45 10.46
N GLU A 7 -17.26 -5.53 9.58
CA GLU A 7 -16.92 -5.57 8.16
C GLU A 7 -15.41 -5.51 7.94
N LEU A 8 -14.69 -4.66 8.69
CA LEU A 8 -13.24 -4.59 8.59
C LEU A 8 -12.56 -5.90 9.02
N GLN A 9 -13.01 -6.52 10.12
CA GLN A 9 -12.47 -7.81 10.58
C GLN A 9 -12.67 -8.92 9.56
N GLU A 10 -13.83 -8.94 8.88
CA GLU A 10 -14.10 -9.87 7.78
C GLU A 10 -13.11 -9.67 6.63
N LYS A 11 -12.87 -8.41 6.22
CA LYS A 11 -11.91 -8.08 5.15
C LYS A 11 -10.45 -8.39 5.52
N ILE A 12 -10.06 -8.15 6.78
CA ILE A 12 -8.74 -8.54 7.33
C ILE A 12 -8.60 -10.08 7.38
N GLY A 13 -9.72 -10.79 7.51
CA GLY A 13 -9.74 -12.23 7.74
C GLY A 13 -9.24 -12.60 9.14
N TYR A 14 -9.47 -11.73 10.13
CA TYR A 14 -9.09 -11.94 11.52
C TYR A 14 -10.13 -11.28 12.45
N VAL A 15 -10.60 -12.03 13.45
CA VAL A 15 -11.54 -11.55 14.45
C VAL A 15 -10.79 -11.28 15.75
N PHE A 16 -10.77 -10.02 16.17
CA PHE A 16 -10.07 -9.60 17.38
C PHE A 16 -10.79 -10.09 18.63
N GLN A 17 -10.01 -10.61 19.58
CA GLN A 17 -10.48 -10.89 20.93
C GLN A 17 -10.67 -9.57 21.69
N ASP A 18 -9.68 -8.68 21.60
CA ASP A 18 -9.77 -7.29 22.07
C ASP A 18 -9.96 -6.32 20.90
N GLN A 19 -11.21 -5.97 20.61
CA GLN A 19 -11.56 -4.98 19.58
C GLN A 19 -10.99 -3.58 19.85
N SER A 20 -10.53 -3.28 21.07
CA SER A 20 -9.90 -1.98 21.36
C SER A 20 -8.56 -1.82 20.63
N LEU A 21 -7.86 -2.93 20.37
CA LEU A 21 -6.62 -2.93 19.58
C LEU A 21 -6.87 -2.51 18.13
N LEU A 22 -7.89 -3.08 17.48
CA LEU A 22 -8.27 -2.69 16.12
C LEU A 22 -8.74 -1.23 16.07
N LYS A 23 -9.54 -0.80 17.06
CA LYS A 23 -9.98 0.60 17.17
C LYS A 23 -8.79 1.56 17.29
N GLN A 24 -7.78 1.20 18.08
CA GLN A 24 -6.56 1.98 18.22
C GLN A 24 -5.77 1.99 16.91
N ALA A 25 -5.58 0.84 16.27
CA ALA A 25 -4.80 0.70 15.04
C ALA A 25 -5.33 1.57 13.88
N ILE A 26 -6.65 1.76 13.78
CA ILE A 26 -7.27 2.61 12.75
C ILE A 26 -7.44 4.08 13.18
N THR A 27 -6.88 4.48 14.32
CA THR A 27 -7.02 5.84 14.86
C THR A 27 -5.75 6.66 14.69
N HIS A 28 -5.83 7.66 13.81
CA HIS A 28 -4.73 8.59 13.55
C HIS A 28 -4.58 9.60 14.70
N SER A 29 -3.35 10.07 14.92
CA SER A 29 -3.02 11.01 16.00
C SER A 29 -3.83 12.33 15.90
N SER A 30 -4.17 12.79 14.69
CA SER A 30 -5.06 13.95 14.51
C SER A 30 -6.45 13.74 15.13
N TYR A 31 -7.02 12.54 15.05
CA TYR A 31 -8.31 12.22 15.68
C TYR A 31 -8.19 12.16 17.20
N ALA A 32 -7.12 11.52 17.70
CA ALA A 32 -6.84 11.42 19.13
C ALA A 32 -6.66 12.81 19.77
N ASN A 33 -5.97 13.72 19.08
CA ASN A 33 -5.65 15.06 19.56
C ASN A 33 -6.85 16.03 19.53
N GLU A 34 -7.82 15.84 18.64
CA GLU A 34 -9.04 16.65 18.61
C GLU A 34 -9.94 16.41 19.83
N ARG A 35 -9.81 15.26 20.51
CA ARG A 35 -10.60 14.92 21.68
C ARG A 35 -10.06 15.59 22.95
N LYS A 36 -10.82 16.56 23.46
CA LYS A 36 -10.51 17.25 24.74
C LYS A 36 -10.85 16.43 25.99
N VAL A 37 -11.78 15.48 25.88
CA VAL A 37 -12.24 14.59 26.96
C VAL A 37 -12.30 13.17 26.40
N ASN A 38 -11.93 12.16 27.20
CA ASN A 38 -11.79 10.75 26.78
C ASN A 38 -10.82 10.60 25.60
N LYS A 39 -9.56 11.02 25.81
CA LYS A 39 -8.48 10.78 24.86
C LYS A 39 -8.40 9.28 24.55
N VAL A 40 -8.39 8.98 23.27
CA VAL A 40 -8.15 7.63 22.76
C VAL A 40 -6.67 7.55 22.36
N PRO A 41 -6.02 6.39 22.52
CA PRO A 41 -4.70 6.21 21.99
C PRO A 41 -4.75 6.16 20.45
N ASP A 42 -3.69 6.63 19.81
CA ASP A 42 -3.46 6.51 18.38
C ASP A 42 -2.64 5.25 18.05
N TYR A 43 -2.41 5.05 16.75
CA TYR A 43 -1.76 3.87 16.24
C TYR A 43 -0.23 3.86 16.37
N GLU A 44 0.43 5.00 16.62
CA GLU A 44 1.88 5.19 16.36
C GLU A 44 2.76 4.15 17.10
N ARG A 45 2.39 3.80 18.34
CA ARG A 45 3.12 2.78 19.12
C ARG A 45 2.89 1.35 18.64
N ILE A 46 1.71 1.07 18.09
CA ILE A 46 1.36 -0.24 17.54
C ILE A 46 2.00 -0.40 16.16
N GLU A 47 1.97 0.64 15.33
CA GLU A 47 2.69 0.75 14.06
C GLU A 47 4.16 0.41 14.24
N PHE A 48 4.86 1.09 15.16
CA PHE A 48 6.26 0.80 15.48
C PHE A 48 6.55 -0.70 15.75
N LEU A 49 5.63 -1.38 16.46
CA LEU A 49 5.76 -2.82 16.72
C LEU A 49 5.45 -3.64 15.47
N GLY A 50 4.42 -3.25 14.72
CA GLY A 50 3.96 -3.92 13.52
C GLY A 50 4.98 -3.89 12.38
N ASP A 51 5.68 -2.77 12.19
CA ASP A 51 6.80 -2.65 11.24
C ASP A 51 7.87 -3.70 11.53
N ALA A 52 8.33 -3.83 12.77
CA ALA A 52 9.31 -4.85 13.15
C ALA A 52 8.82 -6.30 12.88
N VAL A 53 7.53 -6.57 13.07
CA VAL A 53 6.93 -7.88 12.74
C VAL A 53 6.90 -8.09 11.22
N LEU A 54 6.51 -7.06 10.46
CA LEU A 54 6.50 -7.08 9.00
C LEU A 54 7.89 -7.30 8.41
N GLU A 55 8.90 -6.59 8.92
CA GLU A 55 10.30 -6.76 8.52
C GLU A 55 10.78 -8.20 8.75
N LEU A 56 10.47 -8.79 9.90
CA LEU A 56 10.87 -10.16 10.21
C LEU A 56 10.21 -11.17 9.25
N VAL A 57 8.88 -11.09 9.09
CA VAL A 57 8.12 -12.03 8.25
C VAL A 57 8.52 -11.91 6.78
N SER A 58 8.62 -10.69 6.25
CA SER A 58 9.03 -10.46 4.87
C SER A 58 10.47 -10.94 4.62
N SER A 59 11.38 -10.72 5.57
CA SER A 59 12.76 -11.23 5.48
C SER A 59 12.83 -12.74 5.50
N GLU A 60 12.07 -13.38 6.40
CA GLU A 60 12.00 -14.84 6.49
C GLU A 60 11.46 -15.44 5.18
N TYR A 61 10.40 -14.86 4.63
CA TYR A 61 9.82 -15.27 3.36
C TYR A 61 10.85 -15.19 2.23
N LEU A 62 11.48 -14.03 2.05
CA LEU A 62 12.45 -13.82 0.97
C LEU A 62 13.68 -14.74 1.09
N TYR A 63 14.14 -14.99 2.32
CA TYR A 63 15.24 -15.92 2.57
C TYR A 63 14.90 -17.36 2.12
N LYS A 64 13.66 -17.81 2.36
CA LYS A 64 13.21 -19.16 2.01
C LYS A 64 12.91 -19.32 0.52
N GLU A 65 12.26 -18.33 -0.09
CA GLU A 65 11.80 -18.42 -1.47
C GLU A 65 12.89 -18.13 -2.51
N TYR A 66 13.92 -17.37 -2.15
CA TYR A 66 14.98 -16.96 -3.07
C TYR A 66 16.38 -17.37 -2.56
N PRO A 67 16.65 -18.68 -2.34
CA PRO A 67 17.91 -19.15 -1.73
C PRO A 67 19.17 -18.80 -2.54
N GLU A 68 19.03 -18.61 -3.86
CA GLU A 68 20.14 -18.27 -4.77
C GLU A 68 20.41 -16.76 -4.84
N CYS A 69 19.57 -15.92 -4.22
CA CYS A 69 19.74 -14.46 -4.26
C CYS A 69 20.72 -13.99 -3.18
N LYS A 70 21.65 -13.10 -3.57
CA LYS A 70 22.55 -12.43 -2.62
C LYS A 70 21.77 -11.46 -1.72
N GLU A 71 22.28 -11.23 -0.51
CA GLU A 71 21.70 -10.31 0.49
C GLU A 71 21.28 -8.97 -0.12
N GLY A 72 22.16 -8.27 -0.83
CA GLY A 72 21.81 -6.97 -1.40
C GLY A 72 20.64 -6.99 -2.41
N LYS A 73 20.37 -8.14 -3.06
CA LYS A 73 19.17 -8.31 -3.89
C LYS A 73 17.93 -8.55 -3.03
N LEU A 74 18.03 -9.38 -1.99
CA LEU A 74 16.95 -9.62 -1.03
C LEU A 74 16.52 -8.31 -0.34
N THR A 75 17.48 -7.50 0.10
CA THR A 75 17.24 -6.19 0.73
C THR A 75 16.49 -5.24 -0.21
N LYS A 76 16.84 -5.21 -1.50
CA LYS A 76 16.12 -4.40 -2.51
C LYS A 76 14.69 -4.88 -2.72
N ILE A 77 14.48 -6.20 -2.80
CA ILE A 77 13.14 -6.78 -2.95
C ILE A 77 12.30 -6.45 -1.72
N ARG A 78 12.85 -6.64 -0.51
CA ARG A 78 12.16 -6.31 0.74
C ARG A 78 11.74 -4.85 0.77
N ALA A 79 12.67 -3.93 0.48
CA ALA A 79 12.39 -2.50 0.46
C ALA A 79 11.28 -2.11 -0.53
N SER A 80 11.21 -2.78 -1.69
CA SER A 80 10.11 -2.58 -2.65
C SER A 80 8.78 -3.13 -2.10
N LEU A 81 8.82 -4.32 -1.50
CA LEU A 81 7.64 -5.04 -0.99
C LEU A 81 6.97 -4.36 0.21
N VAL A 82 7.74 -3.75 1.11
CA VAL A 82 7.22 -3.14 2.36
C VAL A 82 7.24 -1.61 2.33
N CYS A 83 7.39 -0.98 1.15
CA CYS A 83 7.32 0.48 1.07
C CYS A 83 5.88 1.00 1.21
N GLU A 84 5.74 2.27 1.57
CA GLU A 84 4.42 2.94 1.75
C GLU A 84 3.48 2.72 0.57
N GLN A 85 3.99 2.84 -0.67
CA GLN A 85 3.16 2.66 -1.86
C GLN A 85 2.69 1.21 -2.00
N SER A 86 3.49 0.25 -1.55
CA SER A 86 3.14 -1.16 -1.59
C SER A 86 2.10 -1.55 -0.57
N LEU A 87 2.26 -1.07 0.66
CA LEU A 87 1.30 -1.32 1.72
C LEU A 87 -0.04 -0.65 1.40
N ALA A 88 -0.02 0.57 0.87
CA ALA A 88 -1.24 1.26 0.42
C ALA A 88 -1.95 0.50 -0.70
N PHE A 89 -1.23 0.02 -1.72
CA PHE A 89 -1.80 -0.79 -2.79
C PHE A 89 -2.42 -2.09 -2.25
N CYS A 90 -1.76 -2.77 -1.31
CA CYS A 90 -2.33 -3.97 -0.69
C CYS A 90 -3.60 -3.62 0.12
N ALA A 91 -3.60 -2.49 0.82
CA ALA A 91 -4.71 -2.03 1.63
C ALA A 91 -5.95 -1.60 0.82
N ASP A 92 -5.77 -1.19 -0.45
CA ASP A 92 -6.88 -0.90 -1.35
C ASP A 92 -7.76 -2.14 -1.60
N THR A 93 -7.19 -3.35 -1.56
CA THR A 93 -7.96 -4.61 -1.71
C THR A 93 -9.00 -4.83 -0.61
N ILE A 94 -8.82 -4.16 0.53
CA ILE A 94 -9.74 -4.20 1.67
C ILE A 94 -10.42 -2.85 1.91
N ASP A 95 -10.29 -1.89 0.98
CA ASP A 95 -10.81 -0.52 1.11
C ASP A 95 -10.43 0.14 2.45
N LEU A 96 -9.23 -0.11 2.97
CA LEU A 96 -8.86 0.22 4.37
C LEU A 96 -9.13 1.69 4.74
N GLY A 97 -8.92 2.59 3.78
CA GLY A 97 -9.16 4.03 3.94
C GLY A 97 -10.54 4.34 4.54
N GLN A 98 -11.61 3.62 4.20
CA GLN A 98 -12.96 3.95 4.67
C GLN A 98 -13.19 3.75 6.18
N TYR A 99 -12.29 3.04 6.85
CA TYR A 99 -12.40 2.73 8.29
C TYR A 99 -11.57 3.67 9.18
N LEU A 100 -10.71 4.51 8.61
CA LEU A 100 -9.82 5.37 9.38
C LEU A 100 -10.56 6.41 10.20
N ASN A 101 -10.17 6.57 11.47
CA ASN A 101 -10.57 7.68 12.31
C ASN A 101 -9.55 8.81 12.14
N LEU A 102 -9.94 9.85 11.39
CA LEU A 102 -9.13 11.04 11.13
C LEU A 102 -9.77 12.26 11.79
N GLY A 103 -8.92 13.16 12.30
CA GLY A 103 -9.37 14.50 12.71
C GLY A 103 -9.92 15.26 11.51
N LYS A 104 -10.81 16.24 11.73
CA LYS A 104 -11.48 16.99 10.67
C LYS A 104 -10.51 17.66 9.70
N GLY A 105 -9.41 18.22 10.21
CA GLY A 105 -8.38 18.85 9.36
C GLY A 105 -7.67 17.83 8.46
N GLU A 106 -7.37 16.65 9.00
CA GLU A 106 -6.72 15.57 8.26
C GLU A 106 -7.65 14.98 7.19
N GLU A 107 -8.93 14.80 7.53
CA GLU A 107 -9.96 14.37 6.57
C GLU A 107 -10.08 15.36 5.40
N LEU A 108 -10.17 16.66 5.69
CA LEU A 108 -10.34 17.71 4.67
C LEU A 108 -9.15 17.84 3.72
N THR A 109 -7.96 17.43 4.15
CA THR A 109 -6.73 17.45 3.34
C THR A 109 -6.47 16.11 2.62
N GLY A 110 -7.46 15.22 2.60
CA GLY A 110 -7.39 13.95 1.88
C GLY A 110 -6.56 12.87 2.58
N GLY A 111 -6.33 12.98 3.89
CA GLY A 111 -5.53 12.02 4.65
C GLY A 111 -6.00 10.56 4.51
N ARG A 112 -7.29 10.36 4.27
CA ARG A 112 -7.92 9.04 4.06
C ARG A 112 -7.35 8.24 2.88
N HIS A 113 -6.82 8.95 1.89
CA HIS A 113 -6.25 8.36 0.67
C HIS A 113 -4.73 8.52 0.60
N ARG A 114 -4.10 9.01 1.68
CA ARG A 114 -2.65 9.25 1.70
C ARG A 114 -1.92 7.94 1.96
N ALA A 115 -1.06 7.55 1.02
CA ALA A 115 -0.32 6.29 1.10
C ALA A 115 0.46 6.11 2.41
N SER A 116 1.07 7.18 2.94
CA SER A 116 1.79 7.13 4.22
C SER A 116 0.87 6.73 5.38
N ILE A 117 -0.28 7.42 5.55
CA ILE A 117 -1.25 7.09 6.62
C ILE A 117 -1.80 5.67 6.45
N ILE A 118 -2.10 5.26 5.22
CA ILE A 118 -2.61 3.91 4.96
C ILE A 118 -1.55 2.86 5.32
N ALA A 119 -0.30 3.08 4.95
CA ALA A 119 0.83 2.20 5.26
C ALA A 119 1.02 2.06 6.78
N ASP A 120 1.07 3.17 7.51
CA ASP A 120 1.21 3.17 8.97
C ASP A 120 0.07 2.35 9.63
N VAL A 121 -1.15 2.47 9.10
CA VAL A 121 -2.31 1.74 9.65
C VAL A 121 -2.25 0.24 9.30
N VAL A 122 -1.72 -0.13 8.14
CA VAL A 122 -1.45 -1.56 7.83
C VAL A 122 -0.46 -2.13 8.85
N GLU A 123 0.62 -1.42 9.12
CA GLU A 123 1.61 -1.81 10.14
C GLU A 123 0.97 -1.87 11.53
N ALA A 124 0.15 -0.89 11.89
CA ALA A 124 -0.58 -0.90 13.15
C ALA A 124 -1.57 -2.08 13.25
N ILE A 125 -2.23 -2.49 12.17
CA ILE A 125 -3.09 -3.68 12.18
C ILE A 125 -2.24 -4.95 12.40
N ILE A 126 -1.07 -5.05 11.77
CA ILE A 126 -0.11 -6.15 12.01
C ILE A 126 0.27 -6.20 13.48
N GLY A 127 0.68 -5.06 14.05
CA GLY A 127 1.04 -4.94 15.46
C GLY A 127 -0.12 -5.27 16.39
N ALA A 128 -1.35 -4.87 16.04
CA ALA A 128 -2.55 -5.16 16.81
C ALA A 128 -2.88 -6.67 16.81
N ILE A 129 -2.79 -7.35 15.66
CA ILE A 129 -2.98 -8.81 15.57
C ILE A 129 -1.91 -9.53 16.40
N TYR A 130 -0.66 -9.06 16.32
CA TYR A 130 0.44 -9.61 17.12
C TYR A 130 0.19 -9.47 18.62
N LEU A 131 -0.32 -8.33 19.08
CA LEU A 131 -0.65 -8.12 20.49
C LEU A 131 -1.85 -8.97 20.95
N ASP A 132 -2.81 -9.22 20.06
CA ASP A 132 -4.05 -9.94 20.38
C ASP A 132 -3.85 -11.48 20.40
N SER A 133 -3.14 -12.05 19.42
CA SER A 133 -2.98 -13.51 19.27
C SER A 133 -1.57 -14.00 18.95
N GLY A 134 -0.57 -13.11 18.92
CA GLY A 134 0.84 -13.47 18.74
C GLY A 134 1.30 -13.59 17.29
N PHE A 135 2.51 -14.09 17.12
CA PHE A 135 3.26 -14.02 15.86
C PHE A 135 2.62 -14.79 14.70
N GLU A 136 2.10 -16.00 14.93
CA GLU A 136 1.60 -16.85 13.84
C GLU A 136 0.37 -16.24 13.13
N GLU A 137 -0.54 -15.61 13.88
CA GLU A 137 -1.70 -14.93 13.29
C GLU A 137 -1.29 -13.67 12.53
N ALA A 138 -0.37 -12.87 13.07
CA ALA A 138 0.18 -11.70 12.38
C ALA A 138 0.88 -12.11 11.08
N LYS A 139 1.69 -13.17 11.13
CA LYS A 139 2.34 -13.75 9.97
C LYS A 139 1.33 -14.23 8.92
N SER A 140 0.29 -14.95 9.33
CA SER A 140 -0.77 -15.38 8.41
C SER A 140 -1.45 -14.19 7.72
N PHE A 141 -1.74 -13.12 8.46
CA PHE A 141 -2.28 -11.89 7.88
C PHE A 141 -1.32 -11.25 6.86
N ILE A 142 -0.03 -11.09 7.19
CA ILE A 142 1.00 -10.58 6.28
C ILE A 142 1.07 -11.44 5.01
N HIS A 143 1.02 -12.76 5.15
CA HIS A 143 1.04 -13.67 4.00
C HIS A 143 -0.15 -13.46 3.06
N ARG A 144 -1.36 -13.28 3.61
CA ARG A 144 -2.57 -13.08 2.80
C ARG A 144 -2.64 -11.71 2.15
N LEU A 145 -2.30 -10.65 2.89
CA LEU A 145 -2.45 -9.28 2.41
C LEU A 145 -1.26 -8.82 1.55
N ILE A 146 -0.04 -9.10 2.02
CA ILE A 146 1.20 -8.51 1.46
C ILE A 146 1.90 -9.53 0.56
N LEU A 147 2.09 -10.77 1.04
CA LEU A 147 2.90 -11.77 0.33
C LEU A 147 2.13 -12.61 -0.71
N SER A 148 0.82 -12.42 -0.82
CA SER A 148 0.05 -12.89 -1.97
C SER A 148 0.49 -12.15 -3.23
N ASP A 149 0.63 -12.87 -4.34
CA ASP A 149 0.87 -12.27 -5.66
C ASP A 149 2.11 -11.36 -5.76
N ILE A 150 3.18 -11.68 -5.00
CA ILE A 150 4.43 -10.88 -4.95
C ILE A 150 5.01 -10.59 -6.34
N GLN A 151 4.95 -11.55 -7.27
CA GLN A 151 5.49 -11.33 -8.62
C GLN A 151 4.73 -10.21 -9.35
N GLU A 152 3.42 -10.15 -9.15
CA GLU A 152 2.55 -9.14 -9.74
C GLU A 152 2.80 -7.78 -9.08
N LYS A 153 2.82 -7.77 -7.74
CA LYS A 153 3.08 -6.58 -6.93
C LYS A 153 4.47 -5.99 -7.18
N GLN A 154 5.51 -6.82 -7.22
CA GLN A 154 6.87 -6.37 -7.52
C GLN A 154 6.96 -5.78 -8.93
N LEU A 155 6.32 -6.41 -9.93
CA LEU A 155 6.26 -5.87 -11.28
C LEU A 155 5.54 -4.53 -11.30
N PHE A 156 4.47 -4.37 -10.52
CA PHE A 156 3.76 -3.10 -10.36
C PHE A 156 4.65 -2.00 -9.78
N TYR A 157 5.40 -2.23 -8.69
CA TYR A 157 6.23 -1.20 -8.07
C TYR A 157 7.47 -0.85 -8.87
N ASP A 158 8.11 -1.85 -9.47
CA ASP A 158 9.28 -1.62 -10.31
C ASP A 158 8.87 -1.16 -11.72
N ALA A 159 7.56 -1.06 -12.02
CA ALA A 159 7.05 -0.84 -13.38
C ALA A 159 7.65 0.37 -14.09
N LYS A 160 7.67 1.55 -13.46
CA LYS A 160 8.26 2.75 -14.07
C LYS A 160 9.75 2.56 -14.37
N THR A 161 10.50 2.00 -13.42
CA THR A 161 11.95 1.79 -13.58
C THR A 161 12.24 0.74 -14.65
N ILE A 162 11.53 -0.40 -14.61
CA ILE A 162 11.66 -1.48 -15.60
C ILE A 162 11.30 -0.97 -17.00
N LEU A 163 10.16 -0.28 -17.14
CA LEU A 163 9.74 0.27 -18.44
C LEU A 163 10.75 1.29 -18.95
N GLN A 164 11.26 2.16 -18.08
CA GLN A 164 12.29 3.14 -18.43
C GLN A 164 13.58 2.46 -18.92
N GLU A 165 14.06 1.42 -18.23
CA GLU A 165 15.26 0.67 -18.64
C GLU A 165 15.08 -0.07 -19.96
N LEU A 166 13.88 -0.62 -20.24
CA LEU A 166 13.59 -1.31 -21.49
C LEU A 166 13.58 -0.35 -22.67
N VAL A 167 12.85 0.76 -22.57
CA VAL A 167 12.72 1.76 -23.63
C VAL A 167 14.06 2.45 -23.90
N GLN A 168 14.85 2.72 -22.86
CA GLN A 168 16.20 3.28 -23.02
C GLN A 168 17.18 2.31 -23.72
N LYS A 169 17.07 1.00 -23.49
CA LYS A 169 17.89 0.01 -24.22
C LYS A 169 17.56 -0.02 -25.72
N GLU A 170 16.33 0.31 -26.08
CA GLU A 170 15.85 0.44 -27.46
C GLU A 170 16.25 1.80 -28.08
N GLY A 171 16.80 2.73 -27.29
CA GLY A 171 17.24 4.06 -27.74
C GLY A 171 16.13 5.10 -27.76
N HIS A 172 14.99 4.82 -27.13
CA HIS A 172 13.80 5.67 -27.09
C HIS A 172 13.62 6.33 -25.71
N ALA A 173 12.70 7.29 -25.62
CA ALA A 173 12.29 7.94 -24.38
C ALA A 173 10.81 7.71 -24.05
N LEU A 174 10.51 7.66 -22.74
CA LEU A 174 9.14 7.62 -22.23
C LEU A 174 8.61 9.04 -21.99
N ARG A 175 7.33 9.25 -22.32
CA ARG A 175 6.56 10.43 -21.96
C ARG A 175 5.31 10.02 -21.17
N TYR A 176 5.03 10.73 -20.09
CA TYR A 176 3.80 10.56 -19.30
C TYR A 176 2.97 11.82 -19.42
N ASP A 177 1.76 11.68 -19.95
CA ASP A 177 0.85 12.81 -20.17
C ASP A 177 -0.36 12.68 -19.24
N LEU A 178 -0.58 13.71 -18.42
CA LEU A 178 -1.79 13.80 -17.61
C LEU A 178 -2.97 14.19 -18.50
N VAL A 179 -3.88 13.24 -18.72
CA VAL A 179 -5.01 13.42 -19.63
C VAL A 179 -6.26 13.94 -18.92
N LYS A 180 -6.43 13.62 -17.64
CA LYS A 180 -7.64 13.96 -16.90
C LYS A 180 -7.41 14.02 -15.40
N GLU A 181 -8.12 14.94 -14.75
CA GLU A 181 -8.26 15.00 -13.30
C GLU A 181 -9.76 15.04 -12.97
N GLU A 182 -10.24 14.15 -12.12
CA GLU A 182 -11.65 14.11 -11.70
C GLU A 182 -11.79 14.01 -10.18
N GLY A 183 -12.95 14.41 -9.67
CA GLY A 183 -13.26 14.35 -8.25
C GLY A 183 -12.88 15.63 -7.50
N PRO A 184 -13.32 15.75 -6.23
CA PRO A 184 -13.03 16.91 -5.40
C PRO A 184 -11.52 16.97 -5.08
N GLU A 185 -11.02 18.15 -4.72
CA GLU A 185 -9.59 18.37 -4.49
C GLU A 185 -8.96 17.42 -3.46
N HIS A 186 -9.75 17.01 -2.45
CA HIS A 186 -9.36 16.07 -1.39
C HIS A 186 -9.55 14.58 -1.74
N ASN A 187 -10.12 14.26 -2.90
CA ASN A 187 -10.26 12.89 -3.40
C ASN A 187 -10.19 12.90 -4.94
N LYS A 188 -9.12 13.51 -5.45
CA LYS A 188 -8.89 13.68 -6.87
C LYS A 188 -8.29 12.40 -7.45
N VAL A 189 -8.86 11.92 -8.55
CA VAL A 189 -8.34 10.83 -9.37
C VAL A 189 -7.65 11.44 -10.58
N PHE A 190 -6.38 11.08 -10.77
CA PHE A 190 -5.56 11.46 -11.91
C PHE A 190 -5.56 10.32 -12.90
N TYR A 191 -5.64 10.65 -14.19
CA TYR A 191 -5.50 9.71 -15.29
C TYR A 191 -4.32 10.13 -16.14
N VAL A 192 -3.40 9.20 -16.37
CA VAL A 192 -2.12 9.43 -17.05
C VAL A 192 -1.96 8.40 -18.15
N ASP A 193 -1.60 8.87 -19.34
CA ASP A 193 -1.20 8.03 -20.45
C ASP A 193 0.32 7.95 -20.50
N VAL A 194 0.86 6.79 -20.89
CA VAL A 194 2.28 6.58 -21.14
C VAL A 194 2.52 6.32 -22.62
N TYR A 195 3.52 7.02 -23.16
CA TYR A 195 3.94 6.97 -24.55
C TYR A 195 5.42 6.59 -24.63
N GLU A 196 5.78 5.91 -25.70
CA GLU A 196 7.15 5.72 -26.16
C GLU A 196 7.35 6.57 -27.41
N GLU A 197 8.15 7.63 -27.31
CA GLU A 197 8.18 8.72 -28.28
C GLU A 197 6.76 9.29 -28.52
N GLU A 198 6.18 9.07 -29.70
CA GLU A 198 4.81 9.46 -30.06
C GLU A 198 3.83 8.27 -30.07
N ASN A 199 4.29 7.07 -29.75
CA ASN A 199 3.44 5.87 -29.74
C ASN A 199 2.78 5.69 -28.38
N TYR A 200 1.45 5.69 -28.35
CA TYR A 200 0.68 5.36 -27.15
C TYR A 200 0.95 3.92 -26.71
N LEU A 201 1.30 3.71 -25.43
CA LEU A 201 1.50 2.39 -24.86
C LEU A 201 0.31 1.95 -24.00
N ALA A 202 -0.06 2.75 -23.00
CA ALA A 202 -1.12 2.42 -22.04
C ALA A 202 -1.61 3.65 -21.26
N SER A 203 -2.65 3.45 -20.45
CA SER A 203 -3.19 4.45 -19.53
C SER A 203 -3.28 3.87 -18.11
N GLY A 204 -3.21 4.73 -17.11
CA GLY A 204 -3.35 4.37 -15.70
C GLY A 204 -4.01 5.48 -14.91
N SER A 205 -4.65 5.12 -13.80
CA SER A 205 -5.29 6.08 -12.91
C SER A 205 -4.81 5.93 -11.47
N GLY A 206 -5.00 6.96 -10.65
CA GLY A 206 -4.64 6.88 -9.23
C GLY A 206 -4.93 8.15 -8.47
N HIS A 207 -4.90 8.07 -7.14
CA HIS A 207 -5.15 9.21 -6.24
C HIS A 207 -3.97 10.20 -6.16
N SER A 208 -2.89 9.95 -6.92
CA SER A 208 -1.82 10.91 -7.17
C SER A 208 -1.30 10.74 -8.61
N LYS A 209 -0.69 11.79 -9.16
CA LYS A 209 -0.04 11.72 -10.48
C LYS A 209 1.01 10.59 -10.54
N LYS A 210 1.82 10.46 -9.49
CA LYS A 210 2.84 9.42 -9.38
C LYS A 210 2.24 8.01 -9.41
N LEU A 211 1.12 7.79 -8.71
CA LEU A 211 0.42 6.49 -8.71
C LEU A 211 -0.24 6.20 -10.06
N ALA A 212 -0.86 7.21 -10.69
CA ALA A 212 -1.41 7.08 -12.04
C ALA A 212 -0.34 6.72 -13.07
N GLU A 213 0.83 7.38 -13.02
CA GLU A 213 2.00 7.04 -13.84
C GLU A 213 2.49 5.61 -13.59
N GLN A 214 2.48 5.14 -12.34
CA GLN A 214 2.86 3.77 -11.98
C GLN A 214 1.90 2.74 -12.60
N HIS A 215 0.59 2.97 -12.48
CA HIS A 215 -0.44 2.14 -13.13
C HIS A 215 -0.30 2.14 -14.65
N ALA A 216 -0.03 3.29 -15.26
CA ALA A 216 0.18 3.38 -16.70
C ALA A 216 1.41 2.56 -17.13
N ALA A 217 2.52 2.68 -16.41
CA ALA A 217 3.73 1.92 -16.67
C ALA A 217 3.52 0.40 -16.51
N TYR A 218 2.79 0.01 -15.47
CA TYR A 218 2.48 -1.40 -15.21
C TYR A 218 1.61 -1.99 -16.31
N ALA A 219 0.56 -1.29 -16.72
CA ALA A 219 -0.30 -1.70 -17.83
C ALA A 219 0.50 -1.87 -19.14
N ALA A 220 1.42 -0.94 -19.44
CA ALA A 220 2.30 -1.04 -20.60
C ALA A 220 3.21 -2.29 -20.55
N LEU A 221 3.76 -2.62 -19.37
CA LEU A 221 4.58 -3.83 -19.19
C LEU A 221 3.77 -5.12 -19.37
N LEU A 222 2.53 -5.17 -18.86
CA LEU A 222 1.65 -6.32 -19.05
C LEU A 222 1.31 -6.54 -20.54
N LEU A 223 1.01 -5.47 -21.27
CA LEU A 223 0.74 -5.53 -22.71
C LEU A 223 1.97 -6.01 -23.50
N ARG A 224 3.17 -5.51 -23.18
CA ARG A 224 4.42 -5.97 -23.81
C ARG A 224 4.73 -7.45 -23.52
N LYS A 225 4.42 -7.96 -22.31
CA LYS A 225 4.57 -9.39 -21.98
C LYS A 225 3.58 -10.31 -22.73
N SER A 226 2.45 -9.77 -23.17
CA SER A 226 1.42 -10.54 -23.89
C SER A 226 1.73 -10.73 -25.39
N CYS A 227 2.74 -10.02 -25.90
CA CYS A 227 3.20 -10.07 -27.29
C CYS A 227 4.49 -10.90 -27.48
N ILE A 228 4.93 -11.64 -26.45
CA ILE A 228 6.06 -12.59 -26.49
C ILE A 228 5.50 -13.99 -26.22
#